data_AF-A0A134CPR1-F1
#
_entry.id   AF-A0A134CPR1-F1
#
_cell.length_a   1.000
_cell.length_b   1.000
_cell.length_c   1.000
_cell.angle_alpha   90.00
_cell.angle_beta   90.00
_cell.angle_gamma   90.00
#
_symmetry.space_group_name_H-M   'P 1'
#
loop_
_entity.id
_entity.type
_entity.pdbx_description
1 polymer ?
#
loop_
_entity_poly.entity_id
_entity_poly.type
_entity_poly.pdbx_seq_one_letter_code
_entity_poly.pdbx_strand_id
1 'polypeptide(L)'
;TLSSGFKVKAGGTEETVGLDNKNPETVEFKAVSENNSFTVGITKNDKTHTKTITYKLADNLTFGKNGKDGRDGTIGVNGKDGSAVVINGKDGSIGMKGKDGANGLSIRGEKGDEGKPGVDGTTTIKRIVITDPDGKNPHSVATLDDGLKFAGNVGNFYSKLNETVEIVGGVTVGENEKAEDKLTDENIGVVAKKEEGKNGKLDIKLAKNLKNLESATFTKDGQTSTLNQDGLTIASGDSAVALAKDGLHMGGQEITNVKESTTDTSAATVGQINTAKNELKTEIDKKVDTTTYTTGMAKKADVDGGNITAPGQWAGKLGTGKVEANDTNLVTGGTVQAALNPIKTQTETNKKDIATLQGGFTLQDANKTVGKQTVKAGSTVTVTGDKYVTATVNDKGLTLGLNEATLNQQIDTQITSNSTVTGKMSAWKLKAIGDTKEQEIKDGNTVTFDAETDKGLTVTRTDNTIKYGINGSQIDISGNTSITNINNTLSSGFK
;
A
#
# COMPACT_ATOMS: atom_id res chain seq x y z
N THR A 1 -57.32 7.81 160.50
CA THR A 1 -58.24 8.13 159.39
C THR A 1 -57.74 9.37 158.72
N LEU A 2 -57.40 9.31 157.43
CA LEU A 2 -57.05 10.51 156.67
C LEU A 2 -58.34 11.33 156.49
N SER A 3 -58.30 12.63 156.77
CA SER A 3 -59.48 13.53 156.75
C SER A 3 -59.65 14.31 155.45
N SER A 4 -58.66 14.24 154.55
CA SER A 4 -58.67 14.93 153.26
C SER A 4 -57.86 14.13 152.24
N GLY A 5 -58.30 14.14 150.98
CA GLY A 5 -57.57 13.58 149.85
C GLY A 5 -56.14 14.11 149.70
N PHE A 6 -55.39 13.54 148.77
CA PHE A 6 -54.05 14.03 148.40
C PHE A 6 -54.06 14.56 146.97
N LYS A 7 -53.25 15.58 146.73
CA LYS A 7 -53.07 16.13 145.38
C LYS A 7 -52.04 15.31 144.62
N VAL A 8 -52.37 14.99 143.36
CA VAL A 8 -51.43 14.39 142.42
C VAL A 8 -51.16 15.40 141.32
N LYS A 9 -49.87 15.64 141.05
CA LYS A 9 -49.43 16.48 139.95
C LYS A 9 -48.63 15.64 138.97
N ALA A 10 -49.03 15.63 137.70
CA ALA A 10 -48.34 14.93 136.62
C ALA A 10 -48.12 15.91 135.47
N GLY A 11 -46.86 16.27 135.21
CA GLY A 11 -46.54 17.34 134.27
C GLY A 11 -47.17 18.67 134.68
N GLY A 12 -48.04 19.21 133.82
CA GLY A 12 -48.73 20.49 134.01
C GLY A 12 -50.10 20.41 134.70
N THR A 13 -50.68 19.22 134.88
CA THR A 13 -52.02 19.04 135.48
C THR A 13 -51.94 18.63 136.96
N GLU A 14 -52.87 19.15 137.77
CA GLU A 14 -53.02 18.84 139.19
C GLU A 14 -54.48 18.44 139.46
N GLU A 15 -54.67 17.36 140.19
CA GLU A 15 -55.99 16.84 140.55
C GLU A 15 -55.99 16.38 142.02
N THR A 16 -57.14 16.43 142.69
CA THR A 16 -57.28 16.00 144.08
C THR A 16 -57.91 14.61 144.09
N VAL A 17 -57.20 13.64 144.64
CA VAL A 17 -57.69 12.26 144.76
C VAL A 17 -58.51 12.13 146.04
N GLY A 18 -59.80 11.87 145.90
CA GLY A 18 -60.77 11.72 146.99
C GLY A 18 -60.58 10.46 147.86
N LEU A 19 -61.11 10.50 149.08
CA LEU A 19 -61.06 9.39 150.06
C LEU A 19 -62.44 8.71 150.25
N ASP A 20 -63.22 8.51 149.19
CA ASP A 20 -64.49 7.78 149.29
C ASP A 20 -64.25 6.26 149.40
N ASN A 21 -64.75 5.63 150.46
CA ASN A 21 -64.62 4.20 150.69
C ASN A 21 -65.61 3.35 149.86
N LYS A 22 -66.66 3.94 149.27
CA LYS A 22 -67.59 3.22 148.38
C LYS A 22 -67.11 3.22 146.93
N ASN A 23 -66.53 4.32 146.47
CA ASN A 23 -65.94 4.47 145.15
C ASN A 23 -64.52 5.08 145.25
N PRO A 24 -63.52 4.28 145.67
CA PRO A 24 -62.16 4.81 145.84
C PRO A 24 -61.59 5.26 144.49
N GLU A 25 -61.06 6.48 144.46
CA GLU A 25 -60.35 6.98 143.29
C GLU A 25 -58.97 6.30 143.17
N THR A 26 -58.61 5.90 141.95
CA THR A 26 -57.33 5.24 141.66
C THR A 26 -56.46 6.14 140.80
N VAL A 27 -55.20 6.28 141.20
CA VAL A 27 -54.17 6.93 140.38
C VAL A 27 -53.52 5.87 139.50
N GLU A 28 -53.85 5.87 138.21
CA GLU A 28 -53.25 4.95 137.24
C GLU A 28 -52.06 5.63 136.53
N PHE A 29 -50.88 4.98 136.60
CA PHE A 29 -49.75 5.33 135.75
C PHE A 29 -49.81 4.46 134.50
N LYS A 30 -50.28 5.03 133.40
CA LYS A 30 -50.38 4.32 132.12
C LYS A 30 -49.26 4.76 131.18
N ALA A 31 -48.52 3.81 130.64
CA ALA A 31 -47.68 4.09 129.49
C ALA A 31 -48.58 4.24 128.26
N VAL A 32 -48.54 5.41 127.62
CA VAL A 32 -49.26 5.65 126.37
C VAL A 32 -48.36 5.21 125.21
N SER A 33 -48.13 3.91 125.12
CA SER A 33 -47.35 3.29 124.05
C SER A 33 -48.09 2.03 123.63
N GLU A 34 -48.67 2.05 122.43
CA GLU A 34 -49.44 0.92 121.88
C GLU A 34 -48.54 -0.28 121.51
N ASN A 35 -47.22 -0.10 121.56
CA ASN A 35 -46.21 -1.07 121.13
C ASN A 35 -45.22 -1.45 122.24
N ASN A 36 -45.52 -1.10 123.50
CA ASN A 36 -44.68 -1.36 124.67
C ASN A 36 -43.24 -0.83 124.56
N SER A 37 -42.95 0.12 123.64
CA SER A 37 -41.64 0.79 123.55
C SER A 37 -41.32 1.59 124.82
N PHE A 38 -42.36 2.03 125.53
CA PHE A 38 -42.28 2.61 126.85
C PHE A 38 -43.20 1.84 127.79
N THR A 39 -42.68 1.44 128.95
CA THR A 39 -43.43 0.72 129.97
C THR A 39 -43.24 1.38 131.33
N VAL A 40 -44.27 1.28 132.16
CA VAL A 40 -44.24 1.72 133.56
C VAL A 40 -44.60 0.54 134.45
N GLY A 41 -43.74 0.28 135.44
CA GLY A 41 -43.93 -0.77 136.42
C GLY A 41 -43.92 -0.20 137.84
N ILE A 42 -44.64 -0.85 138.75
CA ILE A 42 -44.61 -0.54 140.18
C ILE A 42 -44.05 -1.73 140.97
N THR A 43 -43.03 -1.48 141.78
CA THR A 43 -42.50 -2.48 142.72
C THR A 43 -42.78 -2.04 144.14
N LYS A 44 -43.33 -2.93 144.96
CA LYS A 44 -43.59 -2.70 146.39
C LYS A 44 -42.44 -3.26 147.21
N ASN A 45 -41.94 -2.48 148.15
CA ASN A 45 -41.05 -2.98 149.19
C ASN A 45 -41.77 -2.93 150.54
N ASP A 46 -42.19 -4.10 151.03
CA ASP A 46 -42.94 -4.23 152.29
C ASP A 46 -42.11 -3.88 153.53
N LYS A 47 -40.78 -4.06 153.47
CA LYS A 47 -39.90 -3.74 154.61
C LYS A 47 -39.78 -2.24 154.81
N THR A 48 -39.61 -1.49 153.72
CA THR A 48 -39.44 -0.02 153.76
C THR A 48 -40.75 0.73 153.60
N HIS A 49 -41.87 0.04 153.39
CA HIS A 49 -43.18 0.62 153.09
C HIS A 49 -43.14 1.58 151.88
N THR A 50 -42.22 1.37 150.94
CA THR A 50 -42.07 2.21 149.74
C THR A 50 -42.65 1.53 148.50
N LYS A 51 -43.19 2.36 147.61
CA LYS A 51 -43.56 1.96 146.25
C LYS A 51 -42.66 2.71 145.29
N THR A 52 -41.94 1.98 144.45
CA THR A 52 -41.08 2.56 143.42
C THR A 52 -41.77 2.44 142.08
N ILE A 53 -41.85 3.57 141.36
CA ILE A 53 -42.31 3.62 139.98
C ILE A 53 -41.06 3.57 139.10
N THR A 54 -41.00 2.60 138.19
CA THR A 54 -39.89 2.45 137.24
C THR A 54 -40.39 2.69 135.83
N TYR A 55 -39.71 3.59 135.13
CA TYR A 55 -39.90 3.83 133.71
C TYR A 55 -38.83 3.08 132.94
N LYS A 56 -39.24 2.22 132.00
CA LYS A 56 -38.33 1.44 131.17
C LYS A 56 -38.63 1.67 129.69
N LEU A 57 -37.58 1.97 128.94
CA LEU A 57 -37.58 1.90 127.48
C LEU A 57 -37.26 0.47 127.06
N ALA A 58 -37.94 -0.01 126.02
CA ALA A 58 -37.56 -1.26 125.38
C ALA A 58 -36.18 -1.11 124.70
N ASP A 59 -35.43 -2.21 124.60
CA ASP A 59 -34.12 -2.19 123.93
C ASP A 59 -34.27 -1.84 122.44
N ASN A 60 -35.37 -2.27 121.83
CA ASN A 60 -35.77 -1.88 120.48
C ASN A 60 -37.00 -0.97 120.55
N LEU A 61 -36.81 0.31 120.27
CA LEU A 61 -37.90 1.26 120.20
C LEU A 61 -38.60 1.14 118.85
N THR A 62 -39.86 0.72 118.89
CA THR A 62 -40.76 0.81 117.74
C THR A 62 -41.52 2.13 117.82
N PHE A 63 -41.66 2.81 116.70
CA PHE A 63 -42.46 4.03 116.58
C PHE A 63 -43.52 3.80 115.50
N GLY A 64 -44.76 4.20 115.76
CA GLY A 64 -45.90 3.87 114.91
C GLY A 64 -46.55 2.50 115.24
N LYS A 65 -47.58 2.16 114.47
CA LYS A 65 -48.38 0.93 114.61
C LYS A 65 -48.37 0.16 113.29
N ASN A 66 -48.10 -1.15 113.35
CA ASN A 66 -48.13 -2.03 112.19
C ASN A 66 -49.56 -2.46 111.82
N GLY A 67 -49.80 -2.80 110.54
CA GLY A 67 -51.06 -3.39 110.07
C GLY A 67 -52.02 -2.42 109.38
N LYS A 68 -53.21 -2.92 109.01
CA LYS A 68 -54.21 -2.19 108.20
C LYS A 68 -54.74 -0.91 108.88
N ASP A 69 -54.77 -0.89 110.21
CA ASP A 69 -55.10 0.27 111.05
C ASP A 69 -53.84 0.93 111.66
N GLY A 70 -52.70 0.75 111.00
CA GLY A 70 -51.41 1.26 111.40
C GLY A 70 -51.29 2.78 111.30
N ARG A 71 -50.32 3.35 112.01
CA ARG A 71 -49.92 4.77 111.91
C ARG A 71 -48.42 4.84 111.71
N ASP A 72 -47.99 5.67 110.77
CA ASP A 72 -46.57 5.82 110.42
C ASP A 72 -45.78 6.37 111.61
N GLY A 73 -44.66 5.70 111.94
CA GLY A 73 -43.70 6.20 112.91
C GLY A 73 -42.71 7.16 112.27
N THR A 74 -42.25 8.16 113.04
CA THR A 74 -41.16 9.04 112.62
C THR A 74 -40.12 9.17 113.73
N ILE A 75 -38.85 9.23 113.33
CA ILE A 75 -37.74 9.59 114.21
C ILE A 75 -37.12 10.85 113.64
N GLY A 76 -37.02 11.90 114.45
CA GLY A 76 -36.41 13.17 114.07
C GLY A 76 -35.22 13.50 114.97
N VAL A 77 -34.12 13.97 114.38
CA VAL A 77 -32.99 14.58 115.09
C VAL A 77 -33.00 16.07 114.77
N ASN A 78 -33.24 16.92 115.76
CA ASN A 78 -33.37 18.37 115.57
C ASN A 78 -32.05 19.11 115.85
N GLY A 79 -31.61 19.94 114.90
CA GLY A 79 -30.50 20.88 115.07
C GLY A 79 -30.95 22.29 115.50
N LYS A 80 -30.00 23.09 116.00
CA LYS A 80 -30.21 24.46 116.52
C LYS A 80 -30.96 25.40 115.56
N ASP A 81 -30.79 25.21 114.25
CA ASP A 81 -31.32 26.07 113.18
C ASP A 81 -32.43 25.38 112.34
N GLY A 82 -33.09 24.36 112.89
CA GLY A 82 -34.18 23.64 112.21
C GLY A 82 -33.74 22.62 111.16
N SER A 83 -32.42 22.44 110.94
CA SER A 83 -31.88 21.31 110.18
C SER A 83 -32.17 20.02 110.93
N ALA A 84 -32.83 19.08 110.26
CA ALA A 84 -33.26 17.84 110.87
C ALA A 84 -33.07 16.66 109.92
N VAL A 85 -32.66 15.51 110.47
CA VAL A 85 -32.77 14.22 109.78
C VAL A 85 -34.03 13.55 110.29
N VAL A 86 -34.90 13.15 109.37
CA VAL A 86 -36.16 12.49 109.66
C VAL A 86 -36.20 11.14 108.97
N ILE A 87 -36.41 10.07 109.72
CA ILE A 87 -36.71 8.74 109.18
C ILE A 87 -38.23 8.61 109.17
N ASN A 88 -38.81 8.36 107.99
CA ASN A 88 -40.25 8.29 107.79
C ASN A 88 -40.70 6.86 107.53
N GLY A 89 -41.49 6.30 108.45
CA GLY A 89 -42.06 4.95 108.30
C GLY A 89 -43.08 4.84 107.15
N LYS A 90 -43.69 5.95 106.71
CA LYS A 90 -44.70 5.98 105.65
C LYS A 90 -44.20 5.40 104.33
N ASP A 91 -42.98 5.77 103.96
CA ASP A 91 -42.40 5.45 102.67
C ASP A 91 -40.94 4.99 102.74
N GLY A 92 -40.44 4.77 103.95
CA GLY A 92 -39.07 4.34 104.21
C GLY A 92 -38.02 5.39 103.85
N SER A 93 -38.42 6.65 103.67
CA SER A 93 -37.50 7.72 103.30
C SER A 93 -36.72 8.25 104.49
N ILE A 94 -35.49 8.68 104.21
CA ILE A 94 -34.68 9.51 105.08
C ILE A 94 -34.71 10.91 104.48
N GLY A 95 -35.44 11.81 105.15
CA GLY A 95 -35.45 13.22 104.82
C GLY A 95 -34.31 13.95 105.53
N MET A 96 -33.59 14.79 104.79
CA MET A 96 -32.54 15.67 105.30
C MET A 96 -33.00 17.12 105.03
N LYS A 97 -33.41 17.84 106.08
CA LYS A 97 -33.81 19.25 105.96
C LYS A 97 -32.60 20.16 105.90
N GLY A 98 -32.68 21.17 105.02
CA GLY A 98 -31.70 22.24 104.90
C GLY A 98 -31.84 23.30 106.00
N LYS A 99 -31.15 24.43 105.83
CA LYS A 99 -31.28 25.60 106.72
C LYS A 99 -32.74 26.08 106.76
N ASP A 100 -33.22 26.46 107.95
CA ASP A 100 -34.56 27.03 108.20
C ASP A 100 -35.74 26.10 107.88
N GLY A 101 -35.54 24.78 107.94
CA GLY A 101 -36.63 23.79 107.89
C GLY A 101 -37.22 23.51 106.50
N ALA A 102 -36.71 24.15 105.45
CA ALA A 102 -36.98 23.78 104.06
C ALA A 102 -36.41 22.38 103.78
N ASN A 103 -37.15 21.58 103.01
CA ASN A 103 -36.70 20.25 102.61
C ASN A 103 -35.44 20.39 101.75
N GLY A 104 -34.33 19.78 102.13
CA GLY A 104 -33.07 19.86 101.36
C GLY A 104 -32.93 18.69 100.39
N LEU A 105 -33.23 17.47 100.87
CA LEU A 105 -33.10 16.23 100.13
C LEU A 105 -33.92 15.12 100.80
N SER A 106 -34.44 14.15 100.04
CA SER A 106 -34.91 12.88 100.62
C SER A 106 -34.37 11.69 99.86
N ILE A 107 -34.04 10.62 100.58
CA ILE A 107 -33.45 9.39 100.05
C ILE A 107 -34.34 8.20 100.43
N ARG A 108 -34.67 7.33 99.48
CA ARG A 108 -35.34 6.04 99.74
C ARG A 108 -34.92 4.98 98.73
N GLY A 109 -35.32 3.73 98.90
CA GLY A 109 -35.28 2.75 97.82
C GLY A 109 -36.45 2.90 96.83
N GLU A 110 -36.28 2.44 95.60
CA GLU A 110 -37.39 2.21 94.67
C GLU A 110 -38.45 1.28 95.29
N LYS A 111 -39.73 1.66 95.20
CA LYS A 111 -40.86 0.96 95.81
C LYS A 111 -41.41 -0.12 94.87
N GLY A 112 -41.71 -1.30 95.41
CA GLY A 112 -42.43 -2.35 94.66
C GLY A 112 -41.81 -2.65 93.29
N ASP A 113 -42.62 -2.50 92.23
CA ASP A 113 -42.27 -2.73 90.82
C ASP A 113 -41.59 -1.53 90.14
N GLU A 114 -41.17 -0.51 90.89
CA GLU A 114 -40.41 0.64 90.36
C GLU A 114 -39.05 0.24 89.77
N GLY A 115 -38.54 -0.95 90.09
CA GLY A 115 -37.28 -1.47 89.57
C GLY A 115 -37.27 -1.58 88.05
N LYS A 116 -36.46 -0.75 87.40
CA LYS A 116 -36.30 -0.75 85.94
C LYS A 116 -35.17 -1.69 85.51
N PRO A 117 -35.26 -2.32 84.32
CA PRO A 117 -34.16 -3.09 83.75
C PRO A 117 -32.87 -2.26 83.65
N GLY A 118 -31.73 -2.91 83.82
CA GLY A 118 -30.42 -2.38 83.48
C GLY A 118 -30.24 -2.22 81.98
N VAL A 119 -29.02 -1.89 81.57
CA VAL A 119 -28.73 -1.60 80.16
C VAL A 119 -28.94 -2.82 79.24
N ASP A 120 -28.82 -4.04 79.79
CA ASP A 120 -29.07 -5.31 79.10
C ASP A 120 -30.56 -5.61 78.82
N GLY A 121 -31.48 -4.83 79.42
CA GLY A 121 -32.92 -5.01 79.26
C GLY A 121 -33.53 -6.22 79.99
N THR A 122 -32.74 -7.01 80.71
CA THR A 122 -33.19 -8.25 81.39
C THR A 122 -32.95 -8.24 82.89
N THR A 123 -31.91 -7.56 83.36
CA THR A 123 -31.56 -7.49 84.79
C THR A 123 -32.40 -6.42 85.47
N THR A 124 -33.34 -6.81 86.34
CA THR A 124 -34.12 -5.85 87.15
C THR A 124 -33.30 -5.34 88.34
N ILE A 125 -33.11 -4.02 88.43
CA ILE A 125 -32.29 -3.40 89.49
C ILE A 125 -33.17 -2.44 90.29
N LYS A 126 -33.05 -2.49 91.63
CA LYS A 126 -33.63 -1.49 92.54
C LYS A 126 -32.59 -0.43 92.89
N ARG A 127 -32.95 0.83 92.70
CA ARG A 127 -32.04 1.97 92.89
C ARG A 127 -32.37 2.76 94.16
N ILE A 128 -31.38 3.54 94.59
CA ILE A 128 -31.63 4.62 95.55
C ILE A 128 -32.34 5.75 94.79
N VAL A 129 -33.46 6.20 95.31
CA VAL A 129 -34.23 7.34 94.80
C VAL A 129 -33.95 8.55 95.65
N ILE A 130 -33.50 9.61 95.01
CA ILE A 130 -33.36 10.95 95.56
C ILE A 130 -34.53 11.79 95.06
N THR A 131 -35.23 12.51 95.93
CA THR A 131 -36.30 13.41 95.51
C THR A 131 -35.95 14.85 95.87
N ASP A 132 -36.31 15.77 94.98
CA ASP A 132 -36.08 17.20 95.16
C ASP A 132 -36.73 17.74 96.47
N PRO A 133 -36.27 18.91 96.97
CA PRO A 133 -36.88 19.65 98.06
C PRO A 133 -38.41 19.69 98.10
N ASP A 134 -39.07 19.91 96.96
CA ASP A 134 -40.52 20.04 96.90
C ASP A 134 -41.26 18.68 96.99
N GLY A 135 -40.51 17.58 97.11
CA GLY A 135 -41.02 16.22 97.13
C GLY A 135 -41.50 15.73 95.76
N LYS A 136 -41.20 16.47 94.69
CA LYS A 136 -41.53 16.14 93.30
C LYS A 136 -40.24 15.70 92.59
N ASN A 137 -40.38 15.05 91.44
CA ASN A 137 -39.25 14.57 90.61
C ASN A 137 -38.31 13.58 91.32
N PRO A 138 -38.69 12.30 91.44
CA PRO A 138 -37.76 11.27 91.90
C PRO A 138 -36.66 11.01 90.85
N HIS A 139 -35.41 11.01 91.29
CA HIS A 139 -34.22 10.66 90.51
C HIS A 139 -33.60 9.37 91.07
N SER A 140 -33.46 8.34 90.23
CA SER A 140 -32.76 7.11 90.61
C SER A 140 -31.24 7.28 90.42
N VAL A 141 -30.45 6.92 91.43
CA VAL A 141 -28.98 6.86 91.35
C VAL A 141 -28.59 5.68 90.46
N ALA A 142 -27.73 5.93 89.47
CA ALA A 142 -27.24 4.89 88.57
C ALA A 142 -26.35 3.86 89.30
N THR A 143 -26.39 2.62 88.83
CA THR A 143 -25.64 1.45 89.31
C THR A 143 -24.65 0.96 88.24
N LEU A 144 -23.73 0.05 88.57
CA LEU A 144 -22.83 -0.52 87.55
C LEU A 144 -23.55 -1.38 86.51
N ASP A 145 -24.75 -1.88 86.80
CA ASP A 145 -25.59 -2.59 85.82
C ASP A 145 -26.39 -1.63 84.91
N ASP A 146 -26.39 -0.35 85.24
CA ASP A 146 -26.73 0.71 84.30
C ASP A 146 -25.59 0.92 83.31
N GLY A 147 -25.85 1.60 82.20
CA GLY A 147 -24.88 1.71 81.12
C GLY A 147 -25.38 2.55 79.96
N LEU A 148 -24.64 2.49 78.85
CA LEU A 148 -24.97 3.17 77.60
C LEU A 148 -25.32 2.16 76.52
N LYS A 149 -26.31 2.49 75.69
CA LYS A 149 -26.65 1.75 74.46
C LYS A 149 -26.09 2.50 73.27
N PHE A 150 -25.48 1.77 72.35
CA PHE A 150 -24.85 2.29 71.14
C PHE A 150 -25.49 1.63 69.93
N ALA A 151 -25.86 2.44 68.94
CA ALA A 151 -26.35 1.99 67.66
C ALA A 151 -25.26 2.21 66.62
N GLY A 152 -24.90 1.16 65.89
CA GLY A 152 -24.11 1.27 64.67
C GLY A 152 -25.01 1.45 63.46
N ASN A 153 -24.41 1.65 62.30
CA ASN A 153 -25.14 1.50 61.03
C ASN A 153 -25.61 0.04 60.83
N VAL A 154 -25.01 -0.95 61.52
CA VAL A 154 -25.52 -2.31 61.72
C VAL A 154 -25.52 -2.64 63.20
N GLY A 155 -26.66 -3.18 63.65
CA GLY A 155 -26.82 -3.72 64.99
C GLY A 155 -26.80 -2.67 66.11
N ASN A 156 -27.06 -3.15 67.32
CA ASN A 156 -26.98 -2.39 68.55
C ASN A 156 -26.16 -3.17 69.55
N PHE A 157 -25.36 -2.48 70.37
CA PHE A 157 -24.72 -3.07 71.53
C PHE A 157 -24.93 -2.18 72.75
N TYR A 158 -24.63 -2.71 73.93
CA TYR A 158 -24.63 -1.96 75.16
C TYR A 158 -23.35 -2.19 75.92
N SER A 159 -23.01 -1.27 76.81
CA SER A 159 -21.91 -1.43 77.75
C SER A 159 -22.32 -0.89 79.11
N LYS A 160 -21.95 -1.61 80.16
CA LYS A 160 -22.21 -1.25 81.55
C LYS A 160 -21.33 -0.07 81.99
N LEU A 161 -21.75 0.64 83.03
CA LEU A 161 -20.90 1.67 83.64
C LEU A 161 -19.62 1.02 84.20
N ASN A 162 -18.49 1.72 84.08
CA ASN A 162 -17.13 1.25 84.42
C ASN A 162 -16.53 0.17 83.47
N GLU A 163 -17.17 -0.10 82.34
CA GLU A 163 -16.54 -0.83 81.22
C GLU A 163 -15.84 0.12 80.24
N THR A 164 -14.84 -0.39 79.51
CA THR A 164 -14.20 0.33 78.41
C THR A 164 -14.89 -0.03 77.10
N VAL A 165 -15.43 0.96 76.40
CA VAL A 165 -15.93 0.80 75.03
C VAL A 165 -14.83 1.17 74.05
N GLU A 166 -14.41 0.21 73.22
CA GLU A 166 -13.48 0.47 72.12
C GLU A 166 -14.24 0.92 70.88
N ILE A 167 -13.87 2.08 70.35
CA ILE A 167 -14.38 2.58 69.06
C ILE A 167 -13.21 2.52 68.09
N VAL A 168 -13.18 1.46 67.28
CA VAL A 168 -12.18 1.25 66.24
C VAL A 168 -12.74 1.73 64.89
N GLY A 169 -11.84 2.14 63.98
CA GLY A 169 -12.26 2.55 62.65
C GLY A 169 -12.55 1.36 61.74
N GLY A 170 -13.44 1.57 60.77
CA GLY A 170 -13.94 0.58 59.83
C GLY A 170 -15.32 1.02 59.30
N VAL A 171 -15.63 0.72 58.05
CA VAL A 171 -16.95 1.01 57.43
C VAL A 171 -18.01 0.03 57.96
N THR A 172 -19.28 0.39 57.81
CA THR A 172 -20.38 -0.52 58.12
C THR A 172 -20.81 -1.30 56.88
N VAL A 173 -20.95 -2.60 57.04
CA VAL A 173 -21.53 -3.52 56.06
C VAL A 173 -23.06 -3.57 56.16
N GLY A 174 -23.78 -4.14 55.19
CA GLY A 174 -25.23 -4.37 55.30
C GLY A 174 -25.56 -5.56 56.23
N GLU A 175 -26.82 -5.71 56.61
CA GLU A 175 -27.33 -6.71 57.58
C GLU A 175 -27.04 -8.19 57.22
N ASN A 176 -26.54 -8.48 56.00
CA ASN A 176 -26.27 -9.82 55.47
C ASN A 176 -24.86 -9.99 54.86
N GLU A 177 -23.92 -9.10 55.17
CA GLU A 177 -22.55 -9.16 54.62
C GLU A 177 -21.54 -9.39 55.74
N LYS A 178 -20.53 -10.24 55.50
CA LYS A 178 -19.44 -10.48 56.45
C LYS A 178 -18.51 -9.27 56.48
N ALA A 179 -18.29 -8.73 57.68
CA ALA A 179 -17.48 -7.53 57.89
C ALA A 179 -16.03 -7.73 57.44
N GLU A 180 -15.48 -8.93 57.61
CA GLU A 180 -14.09 -9.24 57.30
C GLU A 180 -13.78 -9.22 55.79
N ASP A 181 -14.81 -9.38 54.94
CA ASP A 181 -14.66 -9.52 53.49
C ASP A 181 -14.71 -8.16 52.74
N LYS A 182 -15.11 -7.07 53.40
CA LYS A 182 -15.30 -5.74 52.77
C LYS A 182 -14.62 -4.58 53.50
N LEU A 183 -14.01 -4.83 54.66
CA LEU A 183 -13.43 -3.79 55.50
C LEU A 183 -11.92 -3.77 55.42
N THR A 184 -11.38 -2.56 55.32
CA THR A 184 -9.95 -2.33 55.50
C THR A 184 -9.71 -1.96 56.96
N ASP A 185 -8.98 -2.79 57.70
CA ASP A 185 -8.68 -2.54 59.13
C ASP A 185 -7.79 -1.30 59.38
N GLU A 186 -7.32 -0.63 58.31
CA GLU A 186 -6.28 0.40 58.40
C GLU A 186 -6.72 1.82 57.97
N ASN A 187 -7.78 1.98 57.18
CA ASN A 187 -8.04 3.27 56.51
C ASN A 187 -8.77 4.30 57.36
N ILE A 188 -9.45 3.88 58.43
CA ILE A 188 -10.10 4.79 59.39
C ILE A 188 -9.43 4.58 60.75
N GLY A 189 -8.92 5.66 61.33
CA GLY A 189 -8.34 5.66 62.67
C GLY A 189 -9.15 6.52 63.63
N VAL A 190 -9.24 6.08 64.89
CA VAL A 190 -9.87 6.84 65.98
C VAL A 190 -8.77 7.22 66.97
N VAL A 191 -8.60 8.52 67.22
CA VAL A 191 -7.58 9.06 68.14
C VAL A 191 -8.27 9.68 69.35
N ALA A 192 -8.14 9.02 70.49
CA ALA A 192 -8.58 9.57 71.77
C ALA A 192 -7.60 10.64 72.28
N LYS A 193 -8.14 11.78 72.68
CA LYS A 193 -7.40 12.88 73.31
C LYS A 193 -8.15 13.38 74.53
N LYS A 194 -7.41 13.70 75.58
CA LYS A 194 -7.95 14.37 76.76
C LYS A 194 -6.98 15.48 77.12
N GLU A 195 -7.37 16.71 76.84
CA GLU A 195 -6.63 17.89 77.29
C GLU A 195 -7.02 18.19 78.75
N GLU A 196 -6.07 18.72 79.52
CA GLU A 196 -6.33 19.10 80.91
C GLU A 196 -7.47 20.14 80.98
N GLY A 197 -8.42 19.90 81.89
CA GLY A 197 -9.60 20.78 82.06
C GLY A 197 -10.64 20.73 80.95
N LYS A 198 -10.50 19.88 79.92
CA LYS A 198 -11.49 19.70 78.84
C LYS A 198 -12.10 18.31 78.82
N ASN A 199 -13.22 18.19 78.10
CA ASN A 199 -13.85 16.89 77.82
C ASN A 199 -12.94 16.01 76.97
N GLY A 200 -13.06 14.68 77.13
CA GLY A 200 -12.43 13.74 76.22
C GLY A 200 -12.96 13.91 74.79
N LYS A 201 -12.08 13.76 73.80
CA LYS A 201 -12.39 13.89 72.37
C LYS A 201 -11.91 12.64 71.63
N LEU A 202 -12.73 12.15 70.70
CA LEU A 202 -12.35 11.13 69.73
C LEU A 202 -12.26 11.79 68.34
N ASP A 203 -11.05 11.90 67.78
CA ASP A 203 -10.86 12.34 66.41
C ASP A 203 -10.95 11.13 65.47
N ILE A 204 -11.97 11.09 64.60
CA ILE A 204 -12.07 10.10 63.52
C ILE A 204 -11.32 10.65 62.30
N LYS A 205 -10.37 9.88 61.75
CA LYS A 205 -9.47 10.33 60.68
C LYS A 205 -9.30 9.25 59.62
N LEU A 206 -9.10 9.68 58.38
CA LEU A 206 -8.57 8.81 57.33
C LEU A 206 -7.07 8.57 57.54
N ALA A 207 -6.60 7.38 57.14
CA ALA A 207 -5.18 7.11 57.03
C ALA A 207 -4.54 8.04 55.98
N LYS A 208 -3.28 8.43 56.21
CA LYS A 208 -2.52 9.23 55.23
C LYS A 208 -2.32 8.48 53.91
N ASN A 209 -2.12 7.16 54.00
CA ASN A 209 -2.01 6.25 52.86
C ASN A 209 -3.18 5.28 52.95
N LEU A 210 -4.12 5.38 52.00
CA LEU A 210 -5.22 4.43 51.91
C LEU A 210 -4.72 3.14 51.24
N LYS A 211 -5.03 1.98 51.82
CA LYS A 211 -4.64 0.66 51.29
C LYS A 211 -5.85 -0.25 51.12
N ASN A 212 -5.71 -1.32 50.35
CA ASN A 212 -6.74 -2.35 50.16
C ASN A 212 -8.09 -1.79 49.70
N LEU A 213 -8.06 -0.66 48.95
CA LEU A 213 -9.25 -0.14 48.28
C LEU A 213 -9.46 -0.87 46.96
N GLU A 214 -10.69 -1.29 46.69
CA GLU A 214 -11.05 -1.87 45.38
C GLU A 214 -11.18 -0.79 44.30
N SER A 215 -11.77 0.36 44.65
CA SER A 215 -11.94 1.48 43.74
C SER A 215 -12.12 2.81 44.47
N ALA A 216 -11.87 3.90 43.75
CA ALA A 216 -12.26 5.25 44.13
C ALA A 216 -13.02 5.89 42.96
N THR A 217 -14.26 6.31 43.20
CA THR A 217 -15.15 6.87 42.19
C THR A 217 -15.50 8.32 42.51
N PHE A 218 -15.31 9.20 41.54
CA PHE A 218 -15.60 10.62 41.63
C PHE A 218 -16.64 10.96 40.57
N THR A 219 -17.84 11.35 40.99
CA THR A 219 -18.93 11.73 40.06
C THR A 219 -19.34 13.16 40.30
N LYS A 220 -19.34 13.98 39.24
CA LYS A 220 -19.84 15.34 39.26
C LYS A 220 -20.38 15.71 37.88
N ASP A 221 -21.53 16.40 37.84
CA ASP A 221 -22.14 16.91 36.61
C ASP A 221 -22.32 15.83 35.52
N GLY A 222 -22.67 14.60 35.93
CA GLY A 222 -22.88 13.47 35.02
C GLY A 222 -21.60 12.82 34.48
N GLN A 223 -20.41 13.29 34.86
CA GLN A 223 -19.13 12.68 34.53
C GLN A 223 -18.60 11.88 35.73
N THR A 224 -18.12 10.67 35.45
CA THR A 224 -17.53 9.78 36.45
C THR A 224 -16.06 9.52 36.13
N SER A 225 -15.19 9.65 37.12
CA SER A 225 -13.82 9.17 37.07
C SER A 225 -13.65 8.03 38.07
N THR A 226 -13.01 6.95 37.66
CA THR A 226 -12.80 5.77 38.49
C THR A 226 -11.33 5.39 38.47
N LEU A 227 -10.73 5.24 39.65
CA LEU A 227 -9.44 4.60 39.85
C LEU A 227 -9.69 3.22 40.46
N ASN A 228 -9.17 2.17 39.85
CA ASN A 228 -9.27 0.78 40.34
C ASN A 228 -8.04 -0.04 39.92
N GLN A 229 -8.12 -1.38 40.05
CA GLN A 229 -7.03 -2.29 39.66
C GLN A 229 -6.65 -2.20 38.17
N ASP A 230 -7.57 -1.79 37.30
CA ASP A 230 -7.34 -1.73 35.86
C ASP A 230 -6.69 -0.41 35.45
N GLY A 231 -6.81 0.64 36.28
CA GLY A 231 -6.17 1.94 36.08
C GLY A 231 -7.09 3.12 36.37
N LEU A 232 -6.86 4.26 35.71
CA LEU A 232 -7.68 5.46 35.81
C LEU A 232 -8.52 5.62 34.55
N THR A 233 -9.84 5.71 34.70
CA THR A 233 -10.78 6.05 33.62
C THR A 233 -11.50 7.35 33.96
N ILE A 234 -11.65 8.23 32.97
CA ILE A 234 -12.35 9.51 33.05
C ILE A 234 -13.49 9.48 32.00
N ALA A 235 -14.71 9.77 32.45
CA ALA A 235 -15.95 9.65 31.69
C ALA A 235 -16.29 8.20 31.31
N SER A 236 -17.30 8.02 30.44
CA SER A 236 -17.84 6.72 30.05
C SER A 236 -18.17 6.69 28.55
N GLY A 237 -18.19 5.49 27.94
CA GLY A 237 -18.50 5.30 26.52
C GLY A 237 -17.29 5.54 25.62
N ASP A 238 -17.54 5.78 24.32
CA ASP A 238 -16.49 5.89 23.30
C ASP A 238 -15.56 7.10 23.46
N SER A 239 -15.98 8.10 24.25
CA SER A 239 -15.19 9.30 24.57
C SER A 239 -14.38 9.18 25.87
N ALA A 240 -14.41 8.02 26.53
CA ALA A 240 -13.68 7.80 27.77
C ALA A 240 -12.16 7.90 27.55
N VAL A 241 -11.49 8.64 28.43
CA VAL A 241 -10.02 8.69 28.49
C VAL A 241 -9.57 7.75 29.58
N ALA A 242 -8.69 6.81 29.27
CA ALA A 242 -8.25 5.82 30.23
C ALA A 242 -6.74 5.60 30.16
N LEU A 243 -6.09 5.59 31.32
CA LEU A 243 -4.81 4.93 31.50
C LEU A 243 -5.11 3.57 32.12
N ALA A 244 -5.09 2.52 31.30
CA ALA A 244 -5.46 1.17 31.68
C ALA A 244 -4.28 0.20 31.53
N LYS A 245 -4.46 -1.05 31.99
CA LYS A 245 -3.45 -2.13 31.87
C LYS A 245 -2.94 -2.38 30.45
N ASP A 246 -3.70 -2.00 29.44
CA ASP A 246 -3.39 -2.18 28.01
C ASP A 246 -2.89 -0.90 27.33
N GLY A 247 -2.79 0.22 28.06
CA GLY A 247 -2.17 1.46 27.57
C GLY A 247 -2.98 2.72 27.83
N LEU A 248 -2.71 3.75 27.04
CA LEU A 248 -3.40 5.04 27.07
C LEU A 248 -4.44 5.12 25.95
N HIS A 249 -5.70 5.27 26.33
CA HIS A 249 -6.83 5.49 25.44
C HIS A 249 -7.31 6.92 25.57
N MET A 250 -7.37 7.66 24.45
CA MET A 250 -7.73 9.09 24.46
C MET A 250 -9.20 9.37 24.11
N GLY A 251 -10.03 8.35 23.87
CA GLY A 251 -11.44 8.55 23.57
C GLY A 251 -11.70 9.48 22.38
N GLY A 252 -10.83 9.44 21.35
CA GLY A 252 -10.89 10.32 20.19
C GLY A 252 -10.36 11.75 20.40
N GLN A 253 -9.81 12.07 21.58
CA GLN A 253 -9.25 13.39 21.88
C GLN A 253 -7.77 13.51 21.45
N GLU A 254 -7.34 14.74 21.15
CA GLU A 254 -5.93 15.03 20.86
C GLU A 254 -5.07 15.03 22.13
N ILE A 255 -3.86 14.49 22.03
CA ILE A 255 -2.82 14.68 23.06
C ILE A 255 -2.07 15.98 22.73
N THR A 256 -2.32 17.03 23.50
CA THR A 256 -1.64 18.32 23.35
C THR A 256 -0.40 18.39 24.26
N ASN A 257 0.47 19.38 24.04
CA ASN A 257 1.71 19.59 24.82
C ASN A 257 2.70 18.42 24.80
N VAL A 258 2.74 17.67 23.70
CA VAL A 258 3.78 16.64 23.46
C VAL A 258 5.08 17.34 23.05
N LYS A 259 6.14 17.13 23.83
CA LYS A 259 7.48 17.67 23.52
C LYS A 259 8.10 16.91 22.35
N GLU A 260 8.66 17.64 21.39
CA GLU A 260 9.44 17.03 20.29
C GLU A 260 10.64 16.25 20.83
N SER A 261 10.89 15.08 20.23
CA SER A 261 11.95 14.17 20.65
C SER A 261 12.59 13.47 19.44
N THR A 262 13.89 13.22 19.52
CA THR A 262 14.64 12.41 18.54
C THR A 262 14.82 10.95 18.99
N THR A 263 14.18 10.54 20.08
CA THR A 263 14.23 9.15 20.57
C THR A 263 13.19 8.30 19.84
N ASP A 264 13.61 7.16 19.29
CA ASP A 264 12.78 6.29 18.44
C ASP A 264 11.47 5.81 19.08
N THR A 265 11.42 5.73 20.41
CA THR A 265 10.24 5.27 21.17
C THR A 265 9.35 6.40 21.68
N SER A 266 9.66 7.67 21.35
CA SER A 266 8.84 8.82 21.73
C SER A 266 7.70 9.03 20.75
N ALA A 267 6.58 9.57 21.24
CA ALA A 267 5.50 10.03 20.37
C ALA A 267 5.99 11.22 19.50
N ALA A 268 5.72 11.15 18.19
CA ALA A 268 6.01 12.24 17.27
C ALA A 268 4.93 13.33 17.33
N THR A 269 5.33 14.59 17.28
CA THR A 269 4.38 15.70 17.11
C THR A 269 4.00 15.88 15.64
N VAL A 270 2.87 16.51 15.38
CA VAL A 270 2.48 16.93 14.01
C VAL A 270 3.54 17.85 13.38
N GLY A 271 4.24 18.66 14.20
CA GLY A 271 5.34 19.52 13.75
C GLY A 271 6.50 18.73 13.14
N GLN A 272 6.95 17.66 13.81
CA GLN A 272 8.02 16.79 13.31
C GLN A 272 7.64 16.11 11.99
N ILE A 273 6.38 15.64 11.87
CA ILE A 273 5.86 15.04 10.63
C ILE A 273 5.85 16.07 9.49
N ASN A 274 5.43 17.31 9.77
CA ASN A 274 5.42 18.38 8.77
C ASN A 274 6.84 18.75 8.31
N THR A 275 7.82 18.80 9.22
CA THR A 275 9.23 19.00 8.88
C THR A 275 9.73 17.89 7.96
N ALA A 276 9.54 16.62 8.32
CA ALA A 276 9.94 15.48 7.50
C ALA A 276 9.25 15.49 6.12
N LYS A 277 7.96 15.86 6.06
CA LYS A 277 7.21 16.01 4.81
C LYS A 277 7.81 17.09 3.90
N ASN A 278 8.21 18.22 4.47
CA ASN A 278 8.81 19.32 3.72
C ASN A 278 10.22 18.96 3.22
N GLU A 279 11.05 18.32 4.05
CA GLU A 279 12.37 17.82 3.65
C GLU A 279 12.26 16.80 2.50
N LEU A 280 11.32 15.86 2.60
CA LEU A 280 11.05 14.89 1.53
C LEU A 280 10.57 15.59 0.25
N LYS A 281 9.67 16.58 0.37
CA LYS A 281 9.23 17.37 -0.79
C LYS A 281 10.41 18.06 -1.48
N THR A 282 11.32 18.67 -0.73
CA THR A 282 12.51 19.30 -1.28
C THR A 282 13.41 18.29 -2.01
N GLU A 283 13.61 17.10 -1.47
CA GLU A 283 14.41 16.06 -2.15
C GLU A 283 13.73 15.47 -3.40
N ILE A 284 12.41 15.33 -3.38
CA ILE A 284 11.65 14.96 -4.58
C ILE A 284 11.78 16.05 -5.65
N ASP A 285 11.61 17.32 -5.28
CA ASP A 285 11.75 18.45 -6.21
C ASP A 285 13.17 18.51 -6.81
N LYS A 286 14.22 18.13 -6.06
CA LYS A 286 15.60 17.97 -6.59
C LYS A 286 15.73 16.80 -7.58
N LYS A 287 15.06 15.67 -7.36
CA LYS A 287 15.04 14.54 -8.32
C LYS A 287 14.17 14.81 -9.55
N VAL A 288 13.15 15.66 -9.41
CA VAL A 288 12.33 16.21 -10.50
C VAL A 288 12.95 17.52 -11.03
N ASP A 289 14.28 17.66 -10.91
CA ASP A 289 15.01 18.67 -11.64
C ASP A 289 15.08 18.27 -13.12
N THR A 290 14.09 18.74 -13.88
CA THR A 290 14.06 18.69 -15.35
C THR A 290 15.36 19.23 -15.95
N THR A 291 16.09 20.09 -15.25
CA THR A 291 17.38 20.65 -15.68
C THR A 291 18.48 19.59 -15.78
N THR A 292 18.55 18.61 -14.88
CA THR A 292 19.51 17.49 -14.95
C THR A 292 19.16 16.49 -16.06
N TYR A 293 17.86 16.22 -16.29
CA TYR A 293 17.41 15.40 -17.42
C TYR A 293 17.69 16.09 -18.77
N THR A 294 17.47 17.41 -18.83
CA THR A 294 17.70 18.24 -20.03
C THR A 294 19.20 18.40 -20.32
N THR A 295 20.05 18.58 -19.32
CA THR A 295 21.51 18.65 -19.50
C THR A 295 22.16 17.29 -19.79
N GLY A 296 21.62 16.19 -19.24
CA GLY A 296 22.04 14.83 -19.60
C GLY A 296 21.69 14.45 -21.05
N MET A 297 20.52 14.89 -21.53
CA MET A 297 20.11 14.80 -22.93
C MET A 297 20.93 15.71 -23.85
N ALA A 298 21.24 16.95 -23.42
CA ALA A 298 22.08 17.87 -24.18
C ALA A 298 23.50 17.33 -24.40
N LYS A 299 24.10 16.64 -23.42
CA LYS A 299 25.43 16.00 -23.57
C LYS A 299 25.44 14.75 -24.44
N LYS A 300 24.29 14.11 -24.68
CA LYS A 300 24.16 13.01 -25.65
C LYS A 300 23.83 13.49 -27.07
N ALA A 301 23.44 14.76 -27.23
CA ALA A 301 23.11 15.36 -28.52
C ALA A 301 24.20 16.31 -29.07
N ASP A 302 25.24 16.63 -28.29
CA ASP A 302 26.34 17.52 -28.70
C ASP A 302 27.61 16.74 -29.03
N VAL A 303 27.63 16.17 -30.25
CA VAL A 303 28.88 15.99 -31.02
C VAL A 303 28.76 16.59 -32.44
N ASP A 304 27.57 17.02 -32.92
CA ASP A 304 27.41 17.46 -34.32
C ASP A 304 26.59 18.74 -34.57
N GLY A 305 26.26 19.55 -33.56
CA GLY A 305 25.34 20.69 -33.77
C GLY A 305 25.72 22.04 -33.17
N GLY A 306 26.66 22.09 -32.22
CA GLY A 306 26.90 23.29 -31.41
C GLY A 306 27.62 24.46 -32.08
N ASN A 307 28.15 24.31 -33.31
CA ASN A 307 28.98 25.33 -33.95
C ASN A 307 28.31 26.09 -35.11
N ILE A 308 26.98 26.02 -35.24
CA ILE A 308 26.22 26.70 -36.32
C ILE A 308 25.46 27.89 -35.73
N THR A 309 26.15 29.02 -35.61
CA THR A 309 25.58 30.29 -35.13
C THR A 309 25.18 31.26 -36.24
N ALA A 310 25.12 30.84 -37.52
CA ALA A 310 24.72 31.71 -38.63
C ALA A 310 23.94 30.97 -39.75
N PRO A 311 22.64 31.25 -39.94
CA PRO A 311 21.87 30.75 -41.09
C PRO A 311 22.47 31.29 -42.39
N GLY A 312 22.91 30.39 -43.29
CA GLY A 312 23.43 30.73 -44.62
C GLY A 312 24.90 30.36 -44.89
N GLN A 313 25.70 30.06 -43.87
CA GLN A 313 27.10 29.61 -44.01
C GLN A 313 27.25 28.07 -44.09
N TRP A 314 26.15 27.33 -43.92
CA TRP A 314 26.10 25.86 -43.94
C TRP A 314 26.66 25.27 -45.24
N ALA A 315 26.43 25.91 -46.39
CA ALA A 315 26.85 25.41 -47.70
C ALA A 315 28.39 25.32 -47.86
N GLY A 316 29.17 26.17 -47.18
CA GLY A 316 30.64 26.13 -47.25
C GLY A 316 31.29 25.09 -46.34
N LYS A 317 30.55 24.54 -45.38
CA LYS A 317 31.06 23.61 -44.36
C LYS A 317 30.51 22.18 -44.49
N LEU A 318 29.49 21.98 -45.32
CA LEU A 318 28.95 20.65 -45.62
C LEU A 318 29.77 19.94 -46.70
N GLY A 319 30.93 19.44 -46.28
CA GLY A 319 31.63 18.34 -46.93
C GLY A 319 32.40 18.68 -48.21
N THR A 320 33.70 18.41 -48.21
CA THR A 320 34.58 18.50 -49.40
C THR A 320 34.64 17.19 -50.18
N GLY A 321 33.72 16.25 -49.92
CA GLY A 321 33.73 14.93 -50.54
C GLY A 321 33.63 15.01 -52.07
N LYS A 322 34.14 13.98 -52.76
CA LYS A 322 34.07 13.86 -54.21
C LYS A 322 32.87 13.00 -54.61
N VAL A 323 32.38 13.17 -55.84
CA VAL A 323 31.35 12.29 -56.40
C VAL A 323 32.05 11.07 -57.02
N GLU A 324 32.42 10.12 -56.18
CA GLU A 324 33.10 8.87 -56.56
C GLU A 324 32.46 7.66 -55.85
N ALA A 325 32.61 6.46 -56.42
CA ALA A 325 32.04 5.24 -55.83
C ALA A 325 32.68 4.95 -54.46
N ASN A 326 31.85 4.75 -53.44
CA ASN A 326 32.23 4.47 -52.04
C ASN A 326 32.83 5.65 -51.25
N ASP A 327 32.74 6.90 -51.74
CA ASP A 327 33.02 8.07 -50.88
C ASP A 327 31.90 8.21 -49.84
N THR A 328 32.24 8.05 -48.56
CA THR A 328 31.30 8.16 -47.44
C THR A 328 31.18 9.59 -46.91
N ASN A 329 31.95 10.52 -47.46
CA ASN A 329 31.92 11.92 -47.05
C ASN A 329 30.71 12.64 -47.65
N LEU A 330 30.21 13.64 -46.93
CA LEU A 330 29.20 14.55 -47.47
C LEU A 330 29.79 15.38 -48.63
N VAL A 331 28.98 15.65 -49.66
CA VAL A 331 29.36 16.40 -50.85
C VAL A 331 28.47 17.63 -51.01
N THR A 332 29.02 18.75 -51.52
CA THR A 332 28.21 19.95 -51.79
C THR A 332 27.37 19.81 -53.05
N GLY A 333 26.28 20.59 -53.14
CA GLY A 333 25.49 20.72 -54.37
C GLY A 333 26.32 21.24 -55.57
N GLY A 334 27.33 22.09 -55.32
CA GLY A 334 28.28 22.53 -56.35
C GLY A 334 29.14 21.40 -56.89
N THR A 335 29.62 20.50 -56.02
CA THR A 335 30.40 19.31 -56.41
C THR A 335 29.55 18.35 -57.26
N VAL A 336 28.30 18.11 -56.87
CA VAL A 336 27.36 17.27 -57.62
C VAL A 336 27.05 17.88 -58.99
N GLN A 337 26.80 19.19 -59.05
CA GLN A 337 26.54 19.87 -60.31
C GLN A 337 27.73 19.83 -61.27
N ALA A 338 28.96 19.99 -60.75
CA ALA A 338 30.18 19.89 -61.55
C ALA A 338 30.39 18.48 -62.15
N ALA A 339 30.05 17.42 -61.42
CA ALA A 339 30.14 16.05 -61.91
C ALA A 339 29.08 15.73 -62.99
N LEU A 340 27.85 16.26 -62.85
CA LEU A 340 26.76 15.97 -63.77
C LEU A 340 26.79 16.81 -65.07
N ASN A 341 27.36 18.01 -65.04
CA ASN A 341 27.32 18.94 -66.19
C ASN A 341 28.04 18.40 -67.45
N PRO A 342 29.26 17.83 -67.39
CA PRO A 342 29.91 17.23 -68.56
C PRO A 342 29.11 16.08 -69.18
N ILE A 343 28.45 15.25 -68.35
CA ILE A 343 27.60 14.14 -68.80
C ILE A 343 26.39 14.69 -69.56
N LYS A 344 25.76 15.75 -69.06
CA LYS A 344 24.66 16.43 -69.75
C LYS A 344 25.12 17.00 -71.09
N THR A 345 26.27 17.68 -71.14
CA THR A 345 26.83 18.23 -72.38
C THR A 345 27.12 17.14 -73.41
N GLN A 346 27.77 16.04 -73.01
CA GLN A 346 28.07 14.93 -73.92
C GLN A 346 26.78 14.25 -74.43
N THR A 347 25.74 14.15 -73.58
CA THR A 347 24.44 13.59 -73.96
C THR A 347 23.77 14.42 -75.06
N GLU A 348 23.77 15.75 -74.94
CA GLU A 348 23.22 16.63 -75.97
C GLU A 348 24.05 16.62 -77.27
N THR A 349 25.39 16.53 -77.17
CA THR A 349 26.27 16.34 -78.34
C THR A 349 25.96 15.04 -79.07
N ASN A 350 25.91 13.91 -78.34
CA ASN A 350 25.60 12.60 -78.93
C ASN A 350 24.24 12.61 -79.63
N LYS A 351 23.23 13.29 -79.05
CA LYS A 351 21.92 13.44 -79.67
C LYS A 351 21.98 14.15 -81.03
N LYS A 352 22.83 15.18 -81.17
CA LYS A 352 23.03 15.91 -82.43
C LYS A 352 23.80 15.09 -83.47
N ASP A 353 24.83 14.36 -83.03
CA ASP A 353 25.63 13.51 -83.92
C ASP A 353 24.81 12.33 -84.46
N ILE A 354 23.99 11.70 -83.61
CA ILE A 354 23.04 10.65 -84.03
C ILE A 354 22.04 11.20 -85.06
N ALA A 355 21.49 12.40 -84.83
CA ALA A 355 20.57 13.02 -85.80
C ALA A 355 21.24 13.26 -87.17
N THR A 356 22.52 13.63 -87.17
CA THR A 356 23.30 13.81 -88.40
C THR A 356 23.53 12.48 -89.12
N LEU A 357 23.91 11.42 -88.40
CA LEU A 357 24.08 10.07 -88.96
C LEU A 357 22.78 9.49 -89.53
N GLN A 358 21.63 9.77 -88.89
CA GLN A 358 20.31 9.38 -89.40
C GLN A 358 19.93 10.07 -90.72
N GLY A 359 20.51 11.25 -91.00
CA GLY A 359 20.31 11.98 -92.25
C GLY A 359 20.85 11.25 -93.49
N GLY A 360 21.83 10.36 -93.32
CA GLY A 360 22.43 9.57 -94.41
C GLY A 360 23.37 10.36 -95.33
N PHE A 361 23.83 9.72 -96.41
CA PHE A 361 24.63 10.35 -97.48
C PHE A 361 23.94 10.20 -98.83
N THR A 362 24.26 11.07 -99.79
CA THR A 362 23.60 11.08 -101.10
C THR A 362 24.48 10.49 -102.20
N LEU A 363 23.94 9.52 -102.95
CA LEU A 363 24.47 9.08 -104.23
C LEU A 363 23.84 9.92 -105.34
N GLN A 364 24.66 10.49 -106.22
CA GLN A 364 24.22 11.34 -107.32
C GLN A 364 25.10 11.07 -108.53
N ASP A 365 24.47 10.91 -109.70
CA ASP A 365 25.18 10.86 -110.98
C ASP A 365 25.87 12.21 -111.24
N ALA A 366 27.12 12.16 -111.71
CA ALA A 366 27.95 13.32 -111.99
C ALA A 366 27.35 14.20 -113.10
N ASN A 367 26.64 13.62 -114.07
CA ASN A 367 25.96 14.36 -115.14
C ASN A 367 24.47 14.55 -114.80
N LYS A 368 24.19 15.57 -113.99
CA LYS A 368 22.89 15.83 -113.33
C LYS A 368 21.72 16.01 -114.30
N THR A 369 20.70 15.14 -114.23
CA THR A 369 19.27 15.56 -114.15
C THR A 369 18.25 14.49 -113.69
N VAL A 370 18.59 13.20 -113.51
CA VAL A 370 17.53 12.17 -113.36
C VAL A 370 17.73 11.10 -112.26
N GLY A 371 18.84 11.08 -111.51
CA GLY A 371 19.04 10.11 -110.41
C GLY A 371 19.72 10.68 -109.18
N LYS A 372 18.97 10.88 -108.09
CA LYS A 372 19.51 11.18 -106.75
C LYS A 372 18.85 10.27 -105.72
N GLN A 373 19.65 9.59 -104.90
CA GLN A 373 19.15 8.75 -103.83
C GLN A 373 19.88 9.06 -102.52
N THR A 374 19.13 9.23 -101.43
CA THR A 374 19.70 9.33 -100.08
C THR A 374 19.77 7.94 -99.47
N VAL A 375 20.97 7.50 -99.09
CA VAL A 375 21.24 6.24 -98.41
C VAL A 375 21.32 6.53 -96.93
N LYS A 376 20.38 5.98 -96.15
CA LYS A 376 20.34 6.13 -94.70
C LYS A 376 21.16 5.02 -94.02
N ALA A 377 21.53 5.25 -92.76
CA ALA A 377 22.21 4.25 -91.95
C ALA A 377 21.42 2.92 -91.92
N GLY A 378 22.12 1.80 -92.16
CA GLY A 378 21.52 0.46 -92.24
C GLY A 378 21.00 0.04 -93.62
N SER A 379 20.99 0.92 -94.62
CA SER A 379 20.64 0.55 -96.00
C SER A 379 21.77 -0.22 -96.69
N THR A 380 21.44 -1.25 -97.46
CA THR A 380 22.38 -1.94 -98.36
C THR A 380 22.33 -1.29 -99.74
N VAL A 381 23.47 -0.87 -100.28
CA VAL A 381 23.58 -0.39 -101.66
C VAL A 381 24.05 -1.55 -102.55
N THR A 382 23.20 -2.00 -103.46
CA THR A 382 23.54 -3.03 -104.44
C THR A 382 23.91 -2.37 -105.76
N VAL A 383 25.10 -2.68 -106.27
CA VAL A 383 25.53 -2.29 -107.62
C VAL A 383 25.68 -3.56 -108.45
N THR A 384 24.88 -3.65 -109.52
CA THR A 384 24.91 -4.79 -110.44
C THR A 384 25.75 -4.44 -111.66
N GLY A 385 26.67 -5.34 -112.01
CA GLY A 385 27.30 -5.32 -113.34
C GLY A 385 26.27 -5.69 -114.43
N ASP A 386 26.52 -5.28 -115.66
CA ASP A 386 25.72 -5.69 -116.82
C ASP A 386 26.40 -6.86 -117.56
N LYS A 387 25.99 -7.13 -118.81
CA LYS A 387 26.56 -8.22 -119.62
C LYS A 387 28.08 -8.06 -119.85
N TYR A 388 28.57 -6.83 -119.96
CA TYR A 388 29.95 -6.52 -120.33
C TYR A 388 30.75 -5.90 -119.18
N VAL A 389 30.09 -5.51 -118.09
CA VAL A 389 30.71 -4.93 -116.90
C VAL A 389 30.46 -5.83 -115.71
N THR A 390 31.50 -6.16 -114.96
CA THR A 390 31.40 -6.84 -113.68
C THR A 390 31.52 -5.83 -112.54
N ALA A 391 30.66 -5.95 -111.52
CA ALA A 391 30.75 -5.16 -110.30
C ALA A 391 31.16 -6.07 -109.12
N THR A 392 32.23 -5.71 -108.41
CA THR A 392 32.73 -6.46 -107.25
C THR A 392 32.96 -5.51 -106.08
N VAL A 393 32.40 -5.83 -104.91
CA VAL A 393 32.67 -5.12 -103.65
C VAL A 393 33.63 -5.96 -102.82
N ASN A 394 34.74 -5.37 -102.39
CA ASN A 394 35.73 -5.98 -101.49
C ASN A 394 36.10 -5.02 -100.34
N ASP A 395 37.07 -5.39 -99.53
CA ASP A 395 37.60 -4.63 -98.39
C ASP A 395 38.16 -3.24 -98.76
N LYS A 396 38.52 -3.03 -100.05
CA LYS A 396 38.98 -1.74 -100.58
C LYS A 396 37.86 -0.89 -101.22
N GLY A 397 36.66 -1.44 -101.34
CA GLY A 397 35.48 -0.75 -101.87
C GLY A 397 34.85 -1.42 -103.10
N LEU A 398 34.07 -0.65 -103.86
CA LEU A 398 33.45 -1.09 -105.11
C LEU A 398 34.43 -0.94 -106.28
N THR A 399 34.64 -2.01 -107.03
CA THR A 399 35.44 -2.02 -108.27
C THR A 399 34.54 -2.43 -109.44
N LEU A 400 34.60 -1.68 -110.54
CA LEU A 400 33.92 -2.00 -111.80
C LEU A 400 34.98 -2.41 -112.83
N GLY A 401 34.79 -3.55 -113.47
CA GLY A 401 35.69 -4.13 -114.47
C GLY A 401 34.94 -4.61 -115.71
N LEU A 402 35.65 -4.97 -116.77
CA LEU A 402 35.04 -5.55 -117.97
C LEU A 402 34.92 -7.07 -117.83
N ASN A 403 33.83 -7.64 -118.35
CA ASN A 403 33.63 -9.08 -118.41
C ASN A 403 34.37 -9.67 -119.63
N GLU A 404 35.65 -9.97 -119.43
CA GLU A 404 36.55 -10.44 -120.49
C GLU A 404 36.07 -11.72 -121.17
N ALA A 405 35.50 -12.68 -120.43
CA ALA A 405 35.03 -13.94 -121.00
C ALA A 405 33.91 -13.72 -122.02
N THR A 406 32.91 -12.91 -121.64
CA THR A 406 31.79 -12.59 -122.54
C THR A 406 32.25 -11.76 -123.74
N LEU A 407 33.18 -10.84 -123.51
CA LEU A 407 33.73 -10.00 -124.57
C LEU A 407 34.54 -10.83 -125.58
N ASN A 408 35.40 -11.72 -125.11
CA ASN A 408 36.22 -12.60 -125.95
C ASN A 408 35.37 -13.59 -126.74
N GLN A 409 34.33 -14.17 -126.14
CA GLN A 409 33.41 -15.06 -126.87
C GLN A 409 32.70 -14.32 -128.01
N GLN A 410 32.33 -13.05 -127.80
CA GLN A 410 31.75 -12.23 -128.85
C GLN A 410 32.75 -11.95 -129.98
N ILE A 411 34.02 -11.74 -129.65
CA ILE A 411 35.11 -11.59 -130.64
C ILE A 411 35.32 -12.89 -131.43
N ASP A 412 35.41 -14.05 -130.77
CA ASP A 412 35.60 -15.35 -131.46
C ASP A 412 34.43 -15.71 -132.37
N THR A 413 33.20 -15.39 -131.95
CA THR A 413 32.01 -15.54 -132.78
C THR A 413 32.13 -14.70 -134.05
N GLN A 414 32.64 -13.47 -133.95
CA GLN A 414 32.88 -12.59 -135.09
C GLN A 414 34.01 -13.09 -136.02
N ILE A 415 34.96 -13.90 -135.55
CA ILE A 415 35.99 -14.48 -136.43
C ILE A 415 35.43 -15.69 -137.18
N THR A 416 34.74 -16.56 -136.47
CA THR A 416 34.33 -17.88 -136.98
C THR A 416 33.05 -17.81 -137.82
N SER A 417 32.12 -16.94 -137.45
CA SER A 417 30.78 -16.89 -138.06
C SER A 417 30.61 -15.73 -139.04
N ASN A 418 31.60 -14.83 -139.15
CA ASN A 418 31.51 -13.72 -140.09
C ASN A 418 31.87 -14.20 -141.49
N SER A 419 30.90 -14.08 -142.39
CA SER A 419 31.00 -14.51 -143.78
C SER A 419 32.16 -13.87 -144.55
N THR A 420 32.61 -12.68 -144.11
CA THR A 420 33.73 -11.97 -144.74
C THR A 420 35.07 -12.66 -144.48
N VAL A 421 35.25 -13.20 -143.27
CA VAL A 421 36.50 -13.84 -142.83
C VAL A 421 36.61 -15.26 -143.39
N THR A 422 35.53 -16.04 -143.29
CA THR A 422 35.48 -17.44 -143.76
C THR A 422 35.55 -17.54 -145.29
N GLY A 423 34.98 -16.60 -146.05
CA GLY A 423 34.96 -16.66 -147.51
C GLY A 423 36.34 -16.65 -148.19
N LYS A 424 37.35 -16.02 -147.59
CA LYS A 424 38.68 -15.84 -148.22
C LYS A 424 39.60 -17.07 -148.21
N MET A 425 39.27 -18.17 -147.53
CA MET A 425 40.14 -19.35 -147.37
C MET A 425 39.57 -20.67 -147.96
N SER A 426 38.57 -20.61 -148.85
CA SER A 426 37.70 -21.77 -149.12
C SER A 426 38.04 -22.70 -150.32
N ALA A 427 38.88 -22.31 -151.29
CA ALA A 427 39.24 -23.17 -152.45
C ALA A 427 40.50 -22.73 -153.24
N TRP A 428 41.06 -23.64 -154.05
CA TRP A 428 42.13 -23.41 -155.05
C TRP A 428 41.88 -24.21 -156.36
N LYS A 429 42.65 -24.00 -157.44
CA LYS A 429 42.42 -24.65 -158.75
C LYS A 429 43.62 -25.46 -159.27
N LEU A 430 43.37 -26.56 -159.99
CA LEU A 430 44.35 -27.51 -160.57
C LEU A 430 44.02 -27.84 -162.05
N LYS A 431 45.01 -27.96 -162.94
CA LYS A 431 44.82 -28.38 -164.35
C LYS A 431 46.07 -29.06 -164.93
N ALA A 432 45.91 -30.18 -165.64
CA ALA A 432 47.01 -30.86 -166.36
C ALA A 432 47.17 -30.35 -167.81
N ILE A 433 48.35 -30.52 -168.40
CA ILE A 433 48.64 -30.12 -169.79
C ILE A 433 47.90 -31.07 -170.75
N GLY A 434 46.99 -30.51 -171.56
CA GLY A 434 46.13 -31.26 -172.49
C GLY A 434 44.64 -31.17 -172.14
N ASP A 435 44.31 -30.83 -170.89
CA ASP A 435 42.92 -30.59 -170.48
C ASP A 435 42.37 -29.31 -171.09
N THR A 436 41.07 -29.27 -171.34
CA THR A 436 40.39 -28.06 -171.82
C THR A 436 39.89 -27.15 -170.69
N LYS A 437 39.82 -27.60 -169.42
CA LYS A 437 39.32 -26.79 -168.26
C LYS A 437 40.08 -27.04 -166.95
N GLU A 438 40.12 -26.04 -166.06
CA GLU A 438 40.64 -26.15 -164.70
C GLU A 438 39.61 -26.77 -163.76
N GLN A 439 40.07 -27.54 -162.77
CA GLN A 439 39.25 -28.10 -161.71
C GLN A 439 39.43 -27.31 -160.42
N GLU A 440 38.33 -26.87 -159.81
CA GLU A 440 38.32 -26.29 -158.47
C GLU A 440 38.40 -27.39 -157.41
N ILE A 441 39.32 -27.22 -156.47
CA ILE A 441 39.55 -28.06 -155.29
C ILE A 441 39.15 -27.23 -154.07
N LYS A 442 38.00 -27.57 -153.48
CA LYS A 442 37.49 -26.94 -152.25
C LYS A 442 38.23 -27.47 -151.03
N ASP A 443 38.23 -26.69 -149.94
CA ASP A 443 38.80 -27.12 -148.67
C ASP A 443 38.22 -28.49 -148.24
N GLY A 444 39.09 -29.41 -147.82
CA GLY A 444 38.76 -30.81 -147.52
C GLY A 444 38.73 -31.80 -148.70
N ASN A 445 38.85 -31.38 -149.96
CA ASN A 445 38.83 -32.29 -151.12
C ASN A 445 40.20 -32.98 -151.38
N THR A 446 40.18 -34.22 -151.90
CA THR A 446 41.37 -35.04 -152.23
C THR A 446 41.70 -35.02 -153.74
N VAL A 447 42.99 -35.10 -154.10
CA VAL A 447 43.48 -35.21 -155.49
C VAL A 447 44.28 -36.52 -155.68
N THR A 448 44.01 -37.27 -156.75
CA THR A 448 44.62 -38.58 -157.04
C THR A 448 45.41 -38.58 -158.36
N PHE A 449 46.58 -39.23 -158.37
CA PHE A 449 47.39 -39.49 -159.58
C PHE A 449 47.42 -41.01 -159.83
N ASP A 450 46.98 -41.45 -161.00
CA ASP A 450 46.78 -42.87 -161.32
C ASP A 450 47.45 -43.25 -162.66
N ALA A 451 47.69 -44.55 -162.88
CA ALA A 451 48.22 -45.10 -164.13
C ALA A 451 47.36 -46.30 -164.61
N GLU A 452 47.04 -46.33 -165.91
CA GLU A 452 46.22 -47.40 -166.49
C GLU A 452 46.91 -48.78 -166.38
N THR A 453 46.14 -49.77 -165.91
CA THR A 453 46.60 -51.15 -165.70
C THR A 453 47.07 -51.78 -167.02
N ASP A 454 48.18 -52.52 -166.96
CA ASP A 454 48.79 -53.28 -168.08
C ASP A 454 49.23 -52.46 -169.31
N LYS A 455 49.29 -51.12 -169.22
CA LYS A 455 49.81 -50.24 -170.28
C LYS A 455 51.30 -49.93 -170.17
N GLY A 456 51.99 -50.60 -169.26
CA GLY A 456 53.43 -50.44 -169.04
C GLY A 456 53.84 -49.16 -168.32
N LEU A 457 52.93 -48.36 -167.75
CA LEU A 457 53.25 -47.19 -166.91
C LEU A 457 52.94 -47.47 -165.43
N THR A 458 53.79 -47.02 -164.51
CA THR A 458 53.55 -47.12 -163.05
C THR A 458 53.70 -45.76 -162.37
N VAL A 459 52.80 -45.42 -161.44
CA VAL A 459 52.84 -44.21 -160.58
C VAL A 459 52.99 -44.60 -159.12
N THR A 460 53.94 -43.99 -158.40
CA THR A 460 54.14 -44.20 -156.95
C THR A 460 54.38 -42.88 -156.22
N ARG A 461 53.98 -42.79 -154.95
CA ARG A 461 54.27 -41.65 -154.07
C ARG A 461 55.28 -42.05 -153.00
N THR A 462 56.23 -41.17 -152.70
CA THR A 462 57.10 -41.25 -151.53
C THR A 462 57.13 -39.86 -150.89
N ASP A 463 56.66 -39.72 -149.64
CA ASP A 463 56.44 -38.44 -148.97
C ASP A 463 55.74 -37.43 -149.89
N ASN A 464 56.33 -36.25 -150.11
CA ASN A 464 55.73 -35.19 -150.92
C ASN A 464 56.06 -35.30 -152.42
N THR A 465 56.62 -36.41 -152.90
CA THR A 465 57.04 -36.59 -154.31
C THR A 465 56.28 -37.72 -155.01
N ILE A 466 55.76 -37.45 -156.20
CA ILE A 466 55.18 -38.43 -157.13
C ILE A 466 56.27 -38.89 -158.11
N LYS A 467 56.40 -40.21 -158.34
CA LYS A 467 57.39 -40.86 -159.23
C LYS A 467 56.70 -41.70 -160.31
N TYR A 468 57.29 -41.75 -161.51
CA TYR A 468 56.79 -42.47 -162.69
C TYR A 468 57.82 -43.48 -163.21
N GLY A 469 57.37 -44.63 -163.72
CA GLY A 469 58.23 -45.69 -164.30
C GLY A 469 57.58 -46.38 -165.51
N ILE A 470 58.39 -47.02 -166.37
CA ILE A 470 57.93 -47.72 -167.59
C ILE A 470 58.39 -49.18 -167.62
N ASN A 471 57.48 -50.12 -167.90
CA ASN A 471 57.75 -51.52 -168.16
C ASN A 471 57.66 -51.81 -169.68
N GLY A 472 58.82 -51.97 -170.32
CA GLY A 472 58.92 -52.19 -171.77
C GLY A 472 58.29 -53.50 -172.27
N SER A 473 58.06 -54.50 -171.40
CA SER A 473 57.47 -55.79 -171.79
C SER A 473 55.97 -55.74 -172.03
N GLN A 474 55.29 -54.69 -171.55
CA GLN A 474 53.83 -54.52 -171.67
C GLN A 474 53.44 -53.48 -172.73
N ILE A 475 54.39 -53.07 -173.56
CA ILE A 475 54.12 -52.11 -174.64
C ILE A 475 53.57 -52.88 -175.84
N ASP A 476 52.29 -52.65 -176.15
CA ASP A 476 51.68 -53.15 -177.37
C ASP A 476 52.29 -52.44 -178.59
N ILE A 477 53.11 -53.18 -179.33
CA ILE A 477 53.76 -52.75 -180.57
C ILE A 477 53.10 -53.37 -181.81
N SER A 478 51.96 -54.06 -181.67
CA SER A 478 51.27 -54.73 -182.78
C SER A 478 50.76 -53.76 -183.86
N GLY A 479 50.38 -52.53 -183.46
CA GLY A 479 49.94 -51.45 -184.37
C GLY A 479 51.06 -50.61 -184.99
N ASN A 480 52.33 -50.92 -184.72
CA ASN A 480 53.45 -50.17 -185.27
C ASN A 480 53.64 -50.53 -186.76
N THR A 481 53.29 -49.61 -187.66
CA THR A 481 53.34 -49.75 -189.13
C THR A 481 54.70 -50.19 -189.65
N SER A 482 55.79 -49.83 -188.97
CA SER A 482 57.13 -50.32 -189.33
C SER A 482 57.28 -51.81 -189.03
N ILE A 483 56.81 -52.27 -187.86
CA ILE A 483 56.81 -53.69 -187.51
C ILE A 483 55.82 -54.46 -188.41
N THR A 484 54.66 -53.90 -188.70
CA THR A 484 53.67 -54.48 -189.62
C THR A 484 54.23 -54.62 -191.04
N ASN A 485 54.90 -53.59 -191.56
CA ASN A 485 55.55 -53.63 -192.87
C ASN A 485 56.66 -54.69 -192.92
N ILE A 486 57.44 -54.86 -191.85
CA ILE A 486 58.45 -55.92 -191.74
C ILE A 486 57.78 -57.29 -191.79
N ASN A 487 56.74 -57.52 -190.98
CA ASN A 487 56.03 -58.80 -190.92
C ASN A 487 55.37 -59.15 -192.27
N ASN A 488 54.90 -58.15 -193.01
CA ASN A 488 54.27 -58.32 -194.32
C ASN A 488 55.29 -58.48 -195.46
N THR A 489 56.42 -57.78 -195.40
CA THR A 489 57.55 -58.02 -196.32
C THR A 489 58.07 -59.46 -196.19
N LEU A 490 58.01 -60.07 -194.99
CA LEU A 490 58.31 -61.50 -194.76
C LEU A 490 57.22 -62.45 -195.30
N SER A 491 55.95 -62.08 -195.16
CA SER A 491 54.81 -62.88 -195.64
C SER A 491 54.71 -62.92 -197.18
N SER A 492 55.22 -61.88 -197.86
CA SER A 492 55.38 -61.83 -199.33
C SER A 492 56.46 -62.78 -199.91
N GLY A 493 57.06 -63.67 -199.11
CA GLY A 493 58.17 -64.54 -199.52
C GLY A 493 57.90 -66.06 -199.62
N PHE A 494 56.75 -66.61 -199.17
CA PHE A 494 56.51 -68.08 -199.12
C PHE A 494 55.06 -68.52 -199.47
N LYS A 495 54.68 -68.52 -200.76
CA LYS A 495 54.22 -69.70 -201.54
C LYS A 495 53.82 -69.33 -202.96
#